data_AF-A0A7G2LRS1-F1
#
_entry.id   AF-A0A7G2LRS1-F1
#
_cell.length_a   1.000
_cell.length_b   1.000
_cell.length_c   1.000
_cell.angle_alpha   90.00
_cell.angle_beta   90.00
_cell.angle_gamma   90.00
#
_symmetry.space_group_name_H-M   'P 1'
#
loop_
_entity.id
_entity.type
_entity.pdbx_description
1 polymer ?
#
loop_
_entity_poly.entity_id
_entity_poly.type
_entity_poly.pdbx_seq_one_letter_code
_entity_poly.pdbx_strand_id
1 'polypeptide(L)'
;TLAYDCRRSDFFVPHAIGALKLVDRGAITPNTKGAKHGELGHTQFLPGNALNYGVDGSGDGRVDFYSEADAIASTANFLRQKGWQPGAGYQEGQPNFRVIQAWNAAGVYQKAIAIMASRIDG
;
A
#
# COMPACT_ATOMS: atom_id res chain seq x y z
N THR A 1 -14.10 -13.74 -6.14
CA THR A 1 -13.25 -14.67 -6.91
C THR A 1 -12.11 -15.25 -6.09
N LEU A 2 -11.10 -14.47 -5.69
CA LEU A 2 -9.87 -15.03 -5.06
C LEU A 2 -10.07 -15.64 -3.66
N ALA A 3 -10.98 -15.09 -2.86
CA ALA A 3 -11.33 -15.67 -1.55
C ALA A 3 -12.14 -16.99 -1.66
N TYR A 4 -12.58 -17.35 -2.87
CA TYR A 4 -13.26 -18.62 -3.17
C TYR A 4 -12.32 -19.60 -3.93
N ASP A 5 -11.17 -19.14 -4.42
CA ASP A 5 -10.20 -19.93 -5.19
C ASP A 5 -9.34 -20.79 -4.27
N CYS A 6 -9.21 -22.09 -4.56
CA CYS A 6 -8.55 -23.05 -3.68
C CYS A 6 -7.05 -22.82 -3.43
N ARG A 7 -6.35 -22.02 -4.26
CA ARG A 7 -4.89 -21.89 -4.17
C ARG A 7 -4.43 -20.99 -3.03
N ARG A 8 -5.16 -19.90 -2.77
CA ARG A 8 -4.75 -18.84 -1.83
C ARG A 8 -5.93 -18.21 -1.08
N SER A 9 -7.04 -18.94 -0.90
CA SER A 9 -8.24 -18.44 -0.21
C SER A 9 -7.90 -17.79 1.14
N ASP A 10 -7.15 -18.47 2.01
CA ASP A 10 -6.82 -17.99 3.36
C ASP A 10 -6.09 -16.64 3.35
N PHE A 11 -5.26 -16.39 2.32
CA PHE A 11 -4.59 -15.11 2.15
C PHE A 11 -5.56 -14.00 1.73
N PHE A 12 -6.54 -14.29 0.87
CA PHE A 12 -7.44 -13.30 0.31
C PHE A 12 -8.73 -13.08 1.12
N VAL A 13 -9.15 -14.02 1.97
CA VAL A 13 -10.31 -13.85 2.87
C VAL A 13 -10.21 -12.59 3.76
N PRO A 14 -9.12 -12.32 4.50
CA PRO A 14 -9.03 -11.10 5.30
C PRO A 14 -9.07 -9.84 4.45
N HIS A 15 -8.61 -9.89 3.20
CA HIS A 15 -8.72 -8.78 2.26
C HIS A 15 -10.14 -8.60 1.72
N ALA A 16 -10.89 -9.67 1.46
CA ALA A 16 -12.30 -9.58 1.10
C ALA A 16 -13.13 -8.95 2.23
N ILE A 17 -12.90 -9.36 3.48
CA ILE A 17 -13.53 -8.75 4.66
C ILE A 17 -13.08 -7.28 4.82
N GLY A 18 -11.79 -7.00 4.60
CA GLY A 18 -11.26 -5.64 4.59
C GLY A 18 -11.97 -4.72 3.60
N ALA A 19 -12.26 -5.23 2.39
CA ALA A 19 -13.01 -4.48 1.38
C ALA A 19 -14.43 -4.14 1.84
N LEU A 20 -15.15 -5.09 2.45
CA LEU A 20 -16.48 -4.82 3.01
C LEU A 20 -16.45 -3.73 4.07
N LYS A 21 -15.47 -3.78 4.98
CA LYS A 21 -15.28 -2.73 6.00
C LYS A 21 -14.95 -1.36 5.39
N LEU A 22 -14.21 -1.33 4.28
CA LEU A 22 -13.92 -0.08 3.56
C LEU A 22 -15.17 0.48 2.87
N VAL A 23 -16.08 -0.39 2.39
CA VAL A 23 -17.40 0.04 1.89
C VAL A 23 -18.21 0.67 3.01
N ASP A 24 -18.27 0.04 4.19
CA ASP A 24 -19.01 0.59 5.35
C ASP A 24 -18.47 1.97 5.78
N ARG A 25 -17.16 2.20 5.62
CA ARG A 25 -16.52 3.49 5.91
C ARG A 25 -16.68 4.52 4.79
N GLY A 26 -17.27 4.15 3.66
CA GLY A 26 -17.42 5.02 2.49
C GLY A 26 -16.10 5.30 1.75
N ALA A 27 -15.04 4.52 1.99
CA ALA A 27 -13.74 4.66 1.33
C ALA A 27 -13.73 4.02 -0.06
N ILE A 28 -14.54 2.96 -0.27
CA ILE A 28 -14.74 2.34 -1.59
C ILE A 28 -16.22 2.01 -1.79
N THR A 29 -16.60 1.73 -3.04
CA THR A 29 -17.97 1.35 -3.43
C THR A 29 -17.95 0.07 -4.28
N PRO A 30 -19.10 -0.56 -4.57
CA PRO A 30 -19.17 -1.67 -5.52
C PRO A 30 -18.65 -1.32 -6.93
N ASN A 31 -18.58 -0.03 -7.28
CA ASN A 31 -18.08 0.45 -8.57
C ASN A 31 -16.58 0.79 -8.54
N THR A 32 -15.93 0.73 -7.37
CA THR A 32 -14.50 1.02 -7.24
C THR A 32 -13.66 -0.02 -8.00
N LYS A 33 -12.74 0.46 -8.85
CA LYS A 33 -11.94 -0.39 -9.74
C LYS A 33 -10.58 -0.72 -9.14
N GLY A 34 -10.41 -1.93 -8.62
CA GLY A 34 -9.11 -2.45 -8.22
C GLY A 34 -8.31 -3.07 -9.38
N ALA A 35 -7.06 -3.43 -9.12
CA ALA A 35 -6.30 -4.30 -10.01
C ALA A 35 -6.76 -5.77 -9.89
N LYS A 36 -6.12 -6.66 -10.66
CA LYS A 36 -6.56 -8.07 -10.83
C LYS A 36 -6.74 -8.83 -9.52
N HIS A 37 -5.97 -8.52 -8.47
CA HIS A 37 -6.08 -9.20 -7.17
C HIS A 37 -6.72 -8.36 -6.06
N GLY A 38 -7.32 -7.23 -6.42
CA GLY A 38 -8.06 -6.35 -5.50
C GLY A 38 -7.26 -5.17 -4.98
N GLU A 39 -6.06 -4.92 -5.49
CA GLU A 39 -5.23 -3.78 -5.14
C GLU A 39 -5.92 -2.44 -5.48
N LEU A 40 -5.83 -1.47 -4.57
CA LEU A 40 -6.58 -0.20 -4.64
C LEU A 40 -5.68 0.99 -5.03
N GLY A 41 -6.12 1.74 -6.04
CA GLY A 41 -5.60 3.07 -6.37
C GLY A 41 -4.09 3.15 -6.60
N HIS A 42 -3.50 4.31 -6.32
CA HIS A 42 -2.06 4.57 -6.54
C HIS A 42 -1.16 3.69 -5.67
N THR A 43 -1.61 3.38 -4.46
CA THR A 43 -0.83 2.55 -3.51
C THR A 43 -0.77 1.08 -3.92
N GLN A 44 -1.72 0.61 -4.73
CA GLN A 44 -1.89 -0.82 -5.00
C GLN A 44 -2.01 -1.66 -3.71
N PHE A 45 -2.54 -1.10 -2.63
CA PHE A 45 -2.79 -1.86 -1.41
C PHE A 45 -3.91 -2.86 -1.61
N LEU A 46 -3.69 -4.09 -1.16
CA LEU A 46 -4.80 -4.99 -0.88
C LEU A 46 -5.70 -4.38 0.21
N PRO A 47 -7.02 -4.62 0.19
CA PRO A 47 -7.96 -3.92 1.08
C PRO A 47 -7.66 -4.04 2.57
N GLY A 48 -7.03 -5.13 3.01
CA GLY A 48 -6.58 -5.27 4.39
C GLY A 48 -5.46 -4.30 4.77
N ASN A 49 -4.53 -4.02 3.85
CA ASN A 49 -3.51 -2.99 4.04
C ASN A 49 -4.13 -1.60 3.98
N ALA A 50 -5.03 -1.34 3.02
CA ALA A 50 -5.77 -0.09 2.94
C ALA A 50 -6.51 0.23 4.25
N LEU A 51 -7.15 -0.78 4.86
CA LEU A 51 -7.84 -0.62 6.15
C LEU A 51 -6.90 -0.27 7.32
N ASN A 52 -5.67 -0.79 7.31
CA ASN A 52 -4.71 -0.64 8.40
C ASN A 52 -3.79 0.58 8.25
N TYR A 53 -3.49 0.98 7.02
CA TYR A 53 -2.47 1.98 6.71
C TYR A 53 -3.01 3.21 5.97
N GLY A 54 -4.27 3.20 5.56
CA GLY A 54 -4.92 4.34 4.91
C GLY A 54 -4.93 5.59 5.79
N VAL A 55 -4.58 6.73 5.21
CA VAL A 55 -4.56 8.05 5.85
C VAL A 55 -5.24 9.04 4.92
N ASP A 56 -6.16 9.82 5.47
CA ASP A 56 -6.72 11.01 4.82
C ASP A 56 -5.64 12.09 4.82
N GLY A 57 -4.91 12.18 3.72
CA GLY A 57 -3.85 13.16 3.52
C GLY A 57 -4.39 14.50 3.04
N SER A 58 -5.60 14.49 2.46
CA SER A 58 -6.30 15.68 1.96
C SER A 58 -7.01 16.48 3.06
N GLY A 59 -7.40 15.82 4.15
CA GLY A 59 -8.15 16.40 5.27
C GLY A 59 -9.65 16.54 5.01
N ASP A 60 -10.22 15.82 4.03
CA ASP A 60 -11.63 15.91 3.65
C ASP A 60 -12.57 14.99 4.46
N GLY A 61 -12.00 14.21 5.38
CA GLY A 61 -12.69 13.28 6.26
C GLY A 61 -12.84 11.87 5.68
N ARG A 62 -12.26 11.58 4.51
CA ARG A 62 -12.29 10.25 3.87
C ARG A 62 -10.90 9.86 3.38
N VAL A 63 -10.70 8.55 3.22
CA VAL A 63 -9.49 8.02 2.57
C VAL A 63 -9.86 7.59 1.16
N ASP A 64 -9.39 8.33 0.17
CA ASP A 64 -9.49 8.01 -1.25
C ASP A 64 -8.13 7.55 -1.80
N PHE A 65 -7.97 6.24 -2.00
CA PHE A 65 -6.71 5.69 -2.53
C PHE A 65 -6.40 6.10 -3.99
N TYR A 66 -7.33 6.76 -4.68
CA TYR A 66 -7.15 7.34 -6.01
C TYR A 66 -6.78 8.83 -5.97
N SER A 67 -6.80 9.45 -4.79
CA SER A 67 -6.22 10.78 -4.55
C SER A 67 -4.70 10.65 -4.37
N GLU A 68 -3.93 11.53 -5.00
CA GLU A 68 -2.47 11.56 -4.83
C GLU A 68 -2.07 11.90 -3.39
N ALA A 69 -2.79 12.82 -2.74
CA ALA A 69 -2.51 13.26 -1.38
C ALA A 69 -2.63 12.10 -0.38
N ASP A 70 -3.75 11.37 -0.45
CA ASP A 70 -4.02 10.22 0.43
C ASP A 70 -3.11 9.05 0.11
N ALA A 71 -2.78 8.83 -1.17
CA ALA A 71 -1.85 7.79 -1.57
C ALA A 71 -0.44 8.03 -1.02
N ILE A 72 0.07 9.26 -1.11
CA ILE A 72 1.38 9.63 -0.55
C ILE A 72 1.36 9.51 0.98
N ALA A 73 0.34 10.05 1.64
CA ALA A 73 0.21 9.98 3.10
C ALA A 73 0.11 8.53 3.59
N SER A 74 -0.68 7.69 2.92
CA SER A 74 -0.84 6.27 3.24
C SER A 74 0.44 5.47 3.00
N THR A 75 1.18 5.78 1.93
CA THR A 75 2.48 5.16 1.62
C THR A 75 3.51 5.50 2.70
N ALA A 76 3.60 6.77 3.09
CA ALA A 76 4.49 7.21 4.17
C ALA A 76 4.11 6.57 5.52
N ASN A 77 2.81 6.47 5.82
CA ASN A 77 2.33 5.81 7.03
C ASN A 77 2.72 4.32 7.06
N PHE A 78 2.53 3.61 5.94
CA PHE A 78 2.96 2.22 5.81
C PHE A 78 4.46 2.08 6.06
N LEU A 79 5.31 2.83 5.36
CA LEU A 79 6.77 2.73 5.51
C LEU A 79 7.21 3.03 6.94
N ARG A 80 6.63 4.08 7.56
CA ARG A 80 6.91 4.45 8.95
C ARG A 80 6.52 3.33 9.92
N GLN A 81 5.35 2.72 9.76
CA GLN A 81 4.93 1.57 10.58
C GLN A 81 5.78 0.31 10.35
N LYS A 82 6.44 0.20 9.18
CA LYS A 82 7.40 -0.87 8.88
C LYS A 82 8.83 -0.57 9.36
N GLY A 83 9.03 0.56 10.04
CA GLY A 83 10.31 0.90 10.67
C GLY A 83 11.21 1.80 9.83
N TRP A 84 10.64 2.55 8.87
CA TRP A 84 11.38 3.61 8.18
C TRP A 84 11.97 4.63 9.16
N GLN A 85 13.23 4.98 8.96
CA GLN A 85 13.98 5.94 9.76
C GLN A 85 14.16 7.24 8.95
N PRO A 86 13.49 8.35 9.32
CA PRO A 86 13.67 9.63 8.64
C PRO A 86 15.14 10.06 8.61
N GLY A 87 15.61 10.52 7.45
CA GLY A 87 17.00 10.95 7.24
C GLY A 87 18.02 9.82 7.07
N ALA A 88 17.66 8.55 7.29
CA ALA A 88 18.55 7.43 7.02
C ALA A 88 18.55 7.04 5.53
N GLY A 89 19.67 6.50 5.08
CA GLY A 89 19.85 6.05 3.70
C GLY A 89 18.95 4.88 3.31
N TYR A 90 18.58 4.82 2.03
CA TYR A 90 17.66 3.85 1.43
C TYR A 90 18.25 2.98 0.30
N GLN A 91 19.55 3.06 0.04
CA GLN A 91 20.28 2.22 -0.92
C GLN A 91 20.64 0.85 -0.34
N GLU A 92 21.02 -0.12 -1.19
CA GLU A 92 21.39 -1.47 -0.76
C GLU A 92 22.46 -1.43 0.35
N GLY A 93 22.17 -2.12 1.47
CA GLY A 93 23.01 -2.09 2.69
C GLY A 93 22.70 -0.97 3.69
N GLN A 94 21.84 0.00 3.33
CA GLN A 94 21.45 1.10 4.22
C GLN A 94 20.18 0.79 5.04
N PRO A 95 19.94 1.50 6.15
CA PRO A 95 18.89 1.14 7.12
C PRO A 95 17.49 0.98 6.54
N ASN A 96 17.12 1.84 5.59
CA ASN A 96 15.76 1.88 5.04
C ASN A 96 15.55 0.93 3.85
N PHE A 97 16.60 0.37 3.25
CA PHE A 97 16.45 -0.49 2.06
C PHE A 97 15.57 -1.72 2.34
N ARG A 98 15.78 -2.37 3.48
CA ARG A 98 14.96 -3.52 3.91
C ARG A 98 13.50 -3.18 4.18
N VAL A 99 13.18 -1.91 4.47
CA VAL A 99 11.81 -1.49 4.76
C VAL A 99 10.98 -1.51 3.47
N ILE A 100 11.61 -1.22 2.32
CA ILE A 100 10.98 -1.29 1.00
C ILE A 100 10.48 -2.71 0.69
N GLN A 101 11.18 -3.74 1.17
CA GLN A 101 10.76 -5.15 1.01
C GLN A 101 9.37 -5.42 1.57
N ALA A 102 8.95 -4.67 2.60
CA ALA A 102 7.62 -4.85 3.18
C ALA A 102 6.51 -4.50 2.18
N TRP A 103 6.79 -3.64 1.19
CA TRP A 103 5.86 -3.30 0.11
C TRP A 103 5.75 -4.42 -0.92
N ASN A 104 6.90 -4.96 -1.34
CA ASN A 104 6.99 -6.07 -2.26
C ASN A 104 8.24 -6.91 -1.96
N ALA A 105 8.05 -8.23 -1.85
CA ALA A 105 9.10 -9.15 -1.45
C ALA A 105 10.23 -9.32 -2.50
N ALA A 106 10.04 -8.87 -3.75
CA ALA A 106 11.03 -9.03 -4.80
C ALA A 106 12.24 -8.07 -4.61
N GLY A 107 13.45 -8.63 -4.54
CA GLY A 107 14.67 -7.83 -4.40
C GLY A 107 14.88 -6.85 -5.56
N VAL A 108 14.54 -7.25 -6.79
CA VAL A 108 14.61 -6.37 -7.98
C VAL A 108 13.67 -5.16 -7.87
N TYR A 109 12.51 -5.32 -7.21
CA TYR A 109 11.55 -4.23 -6.99
C TYR A 109 12.13 -3.20 -6.00
N GLN A 110 12.76 -3.66 -4.93
CA GLN A 110 13.41 -2.80 -3.95
C GLN A 110 14.55 -1.99 -4.58
N LYS A 111 15.41 -2.66 -5.37
CA LYS A 111 16.49 -1.99 -6.11
C LYS A 111 15.95 -0.96 -7.08
N ALA A 112 14.88 -1.28 -7.82
CA ALA A 112 14.25 -0.34 -8.73
C ALA A 112 13.75 0.91 -8.01
N ILE A 113 13.05 0.76 -6.87
CA ILE A 113 12.61 1.91 -6.05
C ILE A 113 13.81 2.75 -5.60
N ALA A 114 14.86 2.13 -5.05
CA ALA A 114 16.02 2.85 -4.54
C ALA A 114 16.76 3.64 -5.65
N ILE A 115 16.88 3.06 -6.85
CA ILE A 115 17.48 3.72 -8.01
C ILE A 115 16.60 4.84 -8.55
N MET A 116 15.27 4.64 -8.61
CA MET A 116 14.36 5.69 -9.08
C MET A 116 14.33 6.86 -8.10
N ALA A 117 14.27 6.59 -6.80
CA ALA A 117 14.31 7.62 -5.75
C ALA A 117 15.60 8.46 -5.83
N SER A 118 16.77 7.83 -5.98
CA SER A 118 18.02 8.59 -6.10
C SER A 118 18.07 9.48 -7.34
N ARG A 119 17.39 9.10 -8.43
CA ARG A 119 17.31 9.95 -9.64
C ARG A 119 16.34 11.12 -9.47
N ILE A 120 15.37 11.00 -8.57
CA ILE A 120 14.43 12.08 -8.24
C ILE A 120 15.11 13.11 -7.32
N ASP A 121 15.94 12.64 -6.39
CA ASP A 121 16.66 13.51 -5.43
C ASP A 121 17.72 14.42 -6.09
N GLY A 122 18.24 14.04 -7.28
CA GLY A 122 19.29 14.76 -8.02
C GLY A 122 20.70 14.25 -7.73
#